data_AF-A0A7S3DK55-F1
#
_entry.id   AF-A0A7S3DK55-F1
#
_cell.length_a   1.000
_cell.length_b   1.000
_cell.length_c   1.000
_cell.angle_alpha   90.00
_cell.angle_beta   90.00
_cell.angle_gamma   90.00
#
_symmetry.space_group_name_H-M   'P 1'
#
loop_
_entity.id
_entity.type
_entity.pdbx_description
1 polymer ?
#
loop_
_entity_poly.entity_id
_entity_poly.type
_entity_poly.pdbx_seq_one_letter_code
_entity_poly.pdbx_strand_id
1 'polypeptide(L)'
;MDVLLEESNLPWWLHGALDRKEGAQSRAKGDAILEKKARKLGMTTALKRGIFFAISNAEDYLHGAANIARLQLKQSSDVREVLNVIFKCACSEKKENPFYSHLLGAYCKNEGRRALFSLKVLAFELLEDNVGAMSEKEVHHSSCLLAHALIEEYLSFSVLKSMQTGEVSGSAKRRLQLCTIFDRIFKKASRDRLKHLINAAFSSFSAKDRSFEDLQQVLLDVCAALRLSLAIEGETEVAASWNTPLSHLETDIKNVDAANRKKKSTEDRVGEALGPSPLTSLI
;
A
#
# COMPACT_ATOMS: atom_id res chain seq x y z
N MET A 1 -19.86 -24.36 -53.72
CA MET A 1 -19.56 -25.43 -52.74
C MET A 1 -18.41 -24.91 -51.88
N ASP A 2 -18.77 -24.17 -50.83
CA ASP A 2 -17.82 -23.71 -49.82
C ASP A 2 -17.41 -24.91 -48.97
N VAL A 3 -16.19 -25.40 -49.19
CA VAL A 3 -15.58 -26.41 -48.35
C VAL A 3 -15.04 -25.69 -47.12
N LEU A 4 -15.85 -25.68 -46.06
CA LEU A 4 -15.35 -25.46 -44.71
C LEU A 4 -14.34 -26.57 -44.42
N LEU A 5 -13.05 -26.27 -44.59
CA LEU A 5 -11.97 -27.14 -44.14
C LEU A 5 -12.05 -27.22 -42.62
N GLU A 6 -12.52 -28.37 -42.14
CA GLU A 6 -12.54 -28.73 -40.73
C GLU A 6 -11.08 -28.72 -40.23
N GLU A 7 -10.81 -27.94 -39.18
CA GLU A 7 -9.45 -27.68 -38.63
C GLU A 7 -8.67 -28.98 -38.32
N SER A 8 -9.39 -30.09 -38.14
CA SER A 8 -8.87 -31.44 -37.88
C SER A 8 -8.08 -32.07 -39.04
N ASN A 9 -8.15 -31.53 -40.27
CA ASN A 9 -7.52 -32.13 -41.45
C ASN A 9 -6.31 -31.33 -41.98
N LEU A 10 -5.78 -30.41 -41.17
CA LEU A 10 -4.60 -29.64 -41.55
C LEU A 10 -3.32 -30.46 -41.42
N PRO A 11 -2.32 -30.27 -42.29
CA PRO A 11 -1.02 -30.91 -42.11
C PRO A 11 -0.38 -30.55 -40.77
N TRP A 12 0.29 -31.50 -40.12
CA TRP A 12 0.87 -31.32 -38.79
C TRP A 12 1.88 -30.15 -38.69
N TRP A 13 2.56 -29.80 -39.79
CA TRP A 13 3.45 -28.63 -39.84
C TRP A 13 2.73 -27.27 -39.88
N LEU A 14 1.44 -27.24 -40.25
CA LEU A 14 0.60 -26.04 -40.21
C LEU A 14 0.01 -25.78 -38.82
N HIS A 15 -0.16 -26.82 -37.99
CA HIS A 15 -0.65 -26.68 -36.62
C HIS A 15 0.24 -25.74 -35.79
N GLY A 16 1.58 -25.88 -35.90
CA GLY A 16 2.51 -24.96 -35.23
C GLY A 16 2.44 -23.52 -35.75
N ALA A 17 1.98 -23.29 -36.98
CA ALA A 17 1.75 -21.93 -37.52
C ALA A 17 0.44 -21.33 -37.00
N LEU A 18 -0.59 -22.14 -36.81
CA LEU A 18 -1.84 -21.75 -36.16
C LEU A 18 -1.63 -21.47 -34.66
N ASP A 19 -0.95 -22.34 -33.92
CA ASP A 19 -0.59 -22.13 -32.52
C ASP A 19 0.18 -20.81 -32.31
N ARG A 20 1.11 -20.50 -33.22
CA ARG A 20 1.83 -19.21 -33.19
C ARG A 20 0.91 -18.02 -33.46
N LYS A 21 -0.04 -18.17 -34.37
CA LYS A 21 -0.99 -17.10 -34.73
C LYS A 21 -2.00 -16.86 -33.60
N GLU A 22 -2.52 -17.92 -32.99
CA GLU A 22 -3.38 -17.87 -31.81
C GLU A 22 -2.64 -17.32 -30.59
N GLY A 23 -1.39 -17.74 -30.38
CA GLY A 23 -0.49 -17.18 -29.37
C GLY A 23 -0.20 -15.69 -29.57
N ALA A 24 -0.01 -15.25 -30.81
CA ALA A 24 0.18 -13.82 -31.13
C ALA A 24 -1.12 -13.01 -30.92
N GLN A 25 -2.27 -13.55 -31.32
CA GLN A 25 -3.56 -12.87 -31.19
C GLN A 25 -4.02 -12.77 -29.72
N SER A 26 -3.76 -13.82 -28.91
CA SER A 26 -3.99 -13.80 -27.47
C SER A 26 -3.07 -12.81 -26.74
N ARG A 27 -1.77 -12.75 -27.09
CA ARG A 27 -0.84 -11.73 -26.57
C ARG A 27 -1.27 -10.31 -26.93
N ALA A 28 -1.62 -10.06 -28.19
CA ALA A 28 -2.10 -8.74 -28.63
C ALA A 28 -3.36 -8.29 -27.86
N LYS A 29 -4.27 -9.21 -27.58
CA LYS A 29 -5.45 -8.94 -26.74
C LYS A 29 -5.06 -8.63 -25.29
N GLY A 30 -4.09 -9.37 -24.74
CA GLY A 30 -3.52 -9.13 -23.41
C GLY A 30 -2.88 -7.74 -23.30
N ASP A 31 -2.02 -7.39 -24.26
CA ASP A 31 -1.35 -6.08 -24.31
C ASP A 31 -2.34 -4.93 -24.42
N ALA A 32 -3.42 -5.08 -25.19
CA ALA A 32 -4.48 -4.07 -25.28
C ALA A 32 -5.22 -3.86 -23.95
N ILE A 33 -5.39 -4.90 -23.14
CA ILE A 33 -5.98 -4.81 -21.79
C ILE A 33 -5.01 -4.11 -20.84
N LEU A 34 -3.74 -4.50 -20.88
CA LEU A 34 -2.68 -3.88 -20.07
C LEU A 34 -2.52 -2.41 -20.39
N GLU A 35 -2.57 -2.03 -21.65
CA GLU A 35 -2.48 -0.63 -22.08
C GLU A 35 -3.67 0.20 -21.56
N LYS A 36 -4.88 -0.37 -21.53
CA LYS A 36 -6.04 0.26 -20.88
C LYS A 36 -5.83 0.41 -19.37
N LYS A 37 -5.26 -0.59 -18.69
CA LYS A 37 -4.93 -0.53 -17.26
C LYS A 37 -3.86 0.53 -16.99
N ALA A 38 -2.80 0.58 -17.80
CA ALA A 38 -1.72 1.56 -17.72
C ALA A 38 -2.26 3.00 -17.80
N ARG A 39 -3.14 3.29 -18.77
CA ARG A 39 -3.81 4.60 -18.87
C ARG A 39 -4.63 4.95 -17.64
N LYS A 40 -5.44 4.01 -17.12
CA LYS A 40 -6.23 4.21 -15.90
C LYS A 40 -5.37 4.50 -14.67
N LEU A 41 -4.17 3.93 -14.60
CA LEU A 41 -3.24 4.14 -13.50
C LEU A 41 -2.34 5.37 -13.67
N GLY A 42 -2.52 6.16 -14.73
CA GLY A 42 -1.73 7.38 -14.96
C GLY A 42 -0.32 7.11 -15.48
N MET A 43 -0.11 5.99 -16.19
CA MET A 43 1.17 5.66 -16.84
C MET A 43 1.33 6.47 -18.14
N THR A 44 1.48 7.79 -18.01
CA THR A 44 1.49 8.73 -19.13
C THR A 44 2.84 8.84 -19.82
N THR A 45 3.94 8.58 -19.10
CA THR A 45 5.30 8.67 -19.64
C THR A 45 5.76 7.33 -20.20
N ALA A 46 6.70 7.36 -21.16
CA ALA A 46 7.29 6.14 -21.72
C ALA A 46 7.97 5.29 -20.64
N LEU A 47 8.64 5.95 -19.68
CA LEU A 47 9.26 5.28 -18.53
C LEU A 47 8.22 4.57 -17.65
N LYS A 48 7.15 5.27 -17.24
CA LYS A 48 6.07 4.70 -16.42
C LYS A 48 5.42 3.49 -17.11
N ARG A 49 5.17 3.59 -18.41
CA ARG A 49 4.66 2.45 -19.21
C ARG A 49 5.67 1.31 -19.25
N GLY A 50 6.94 1.58 -19.54
CA GLY A 50 7.98 0.56 -19.58
C GLY A 50 8.08 -0.22 -18.27
N ILE A 51 8.07 0.47 -17.13
CA ILE A 51 8.05 -0.15 -15.79
C ILE A 51 6.76 -0.94 -15.58
N PHE A 52 5.60 -0.37 -15.91
CA PHE A 52 4.31 -1.03 -15.75
C PHE A 52 4.23 -2.34 -16.55
N PHE A 53 4.70 -2.36 -17.80
CA PHE A 53 4.76 -3.57 -18.62
C PHE A 53 5.79 -4.57 -18.11
N ALA A 54 6.96 -4.11 -17.67
CA ALA A 54 7.98 -4.97 -17.05
C ALA A 54 7.43 -5.74 -15.84
N ILE A 55 6.57 -5.08 -15.05
CA ILE A 55 5.90 -5.66 -13.87
C ILE A 55 4.70 -6.53 -14.27
N SER A 56 3.84 -6.03 -15.16
CA SER A 56 2.55 -6.67 -15.47
C SER A 56 2.67 -7.92 -16.34
N ASN A 57 3.73 -8.03 -17.14
CA ASN A 57 4.04 -9.23 -17.92
C ASN A 57 4.96 -10.21 -17.18
N ALA A 58 5.30 -9.92 -15.92
CA ALA A 58 6.13 -10.81 -15.13
C ALA A 58 5.36 -12.05 -14.70
N GLU A 59 6.02 -13.20 -14.79
CA GLU A 59 5.49 -14.50 -14.31
C GLU A 59 5.58 -14.60 -12.78
N ASP A 60 6.66 -14.06 -12.23
CA ASP A 60 6.91 -13.95 -10.79
C ASP A 60 7.68 -12.66 -10.47
N TYR A 61 7.93 -12.43 -9.18
CA TYR A 61 8.58 -11.20 -8.72
C TYR A 61 10.06 -11.10 -9.12
N LEU A 62 10.76 -12.23 -9.34
CA LEU A 62 12.15 -12.24 -9.77
C LEU A 62 12.26 -11.89 -11.25
N HIS A 63 11.36 -12.43 -12.07
CA HIS A 63 11.20 -12.07 -13.47
C HIS A 63 10.85 -10.58 -13.60
N GLY A 64 9.94 -10.07 -12.77
CA GLY A 64 9.63 -8.64 -12.71
C GLY A 64 10.84 -7.78 -12.37
N ALA A 65 11.62 -8.17 -11.34
CA ALA A 65 12.83 -7.46 -10.95
C ALA A 65 13.90 -7.47 -12.06
N ALA A 66 14.07 -8.60 -12.76
CA ALA A 66 14.98 -8.70 -13.90
C ALA A 66 14.52 -7.83 -15.09
N ASN A 67 13.22 -7.77 -15.35
CA ASN A 67 12.66 -6.91 -16.39
C ASN A 67 12.86 -5.42 -16.08
N ILE A 68 12.69 -5.01 -14.82
CA ILE A 68 12.99 -3.64 -14.39
C ILE A 68 14.48 -3.33 -14.57
N ALA A 69 15.38 -4.25 -14.18
CA ALA A 69 16.82 -4.05 -14.32
C ALA A 69 17.26 -3.82 -15.79
N ARG A 70 16.57 -4.44 -16.75
CA ARG A 70 16.80 -4.24 -18.20
C ARG A 70 16.44 -2.84 -18.68
N LEU A 71 15.66 -2.06 -17.92
CA LEU A 71 15.31 -0.68 -18.28
C LEU A 71 16.47 0.30 -18.08
N GLN A 72 17.57 -0.11 -17.43
CA GLN A 72 18.80 0.68 -17.24
C GLN A 72 18.53 2.09 -16.69
N LEU A 73 17.92 2.15 -15.50
CA LEU A 73 17.57 3.40 -14.82
C LEU A 73 18.85 4.21 -14.52
N LYS A 74 18.94 5.43 -15.05
CA LYS A 74 20.16 6.23 -14.97
C LYS A 74 20.12 7.21 -13.82
N GLN A 75 18.96 7.81 -13.57
CA GLN A 75 18.81 8.91 -12.63
C GLN A 75 18.00 8.48 -11.39
N SER A 76 18.20 9.17 -10.27
CA SER A 76 17.47 8.92 -9.03
C SER A 76 15.95 9.11 -9.18
N SER A 77 15.53 9.99 -10.10
CA SER A 77 14.12 10.17 -10.48
C SER A 77 13.52 8.89 -11.06
N ASP A 78 14.25 8.18 -11.92
CA ASP A 78 13.81 6.94 -12.55
C ASP A 78 13.67 5.83 -11.50
N VAL A 79 14.63 5.76 -10.58
CA VAL A 79 14.63 4.80 -9.46
C VAL A 79 13.40 5.01 -8.57
N ARG A 80 13.05 6.27 -8.30
CA ARG A 80 11.84 6.63 -7.55
C ARG A 80 10.56 6.29 -8.34
N GLU A 81 10.57 6.50 -9.65
CA GLU A 81 9.42 6.18 -10.50
C GLU A 81 9.08 4.69 -10.48
N VAL A 82 10.08 3.80 -10.40
CA VAL A 82 9.81 2.37 -10.20
C VAL A 82 9.02 2.10 -8.91
N LEU A 83 9.43 2.71 -7.80
CA LEU A 83 8.74 2.55 -6.52
C LEU A 83 7.31 3.09 -6.61
N ASN A 84 7.12 4.27 -7.22
CA ASN A 84 5.79 4.83 -7.46
C ASN A 84 4.90 3.88 -8.25
N VAL A 85 5.42 3.27 -9.33
CA VAL A 85 4.67 2.32 -10.15
C VAL A 85 4.36 1.05 -9.37
N ILE A 86 5.31 0.49 -8.60
CA ILE A 86 5.07 -0.68 -7.73
C ILE A 86 3.92 -0.40 -6.76
N PHE A 87 3.98 0.71 -6.02
CA PHE A 87 2.94 1.08 -5.05
C PHE A 87 1.60 1.34 -5.75
N LYS A 88 1.59 2.05 -6.88
CA LYS A 88 0.36 2.34 -7.62
C LYS A 88 -0.31 1.07 -8.12
N CYS A 89 0.47 0.11 -8.63
CA CYS A 89 -0.05 -1.18 -9.08
C CYS A 89 -0.61 -1.98 -7.90
N ALA A 90 0.13 -2.08 -6.79
CA ALA A 90 -0.32 -2.77 -5.59
C ALA A 90 -1.64 -2.19 -5.03
N CYS A 91 -1.73 -0.87 -4.92
CA CYS A 91 -2.95 -0.17 -4.47
C CYS A 91 -4.13 -0.35 -5.43
N SER A 92 -3.87 -0.55 -6.73
CA SER A 92 -4.93 -0.78 -7.72
C SER A 92 -5.58 -2.16 -7.64
N GLU A 93 -4.90 -3.15 -7.06
CA GLU A 93 -5.41 -4.52 -6.99
C GLU A 93 -6.72 -4.63 -6.23
N LYS A 94 -7.49 -5.68 -6.51
CA LYS A 94 -8.75 -5.96 -5.81
C LYS A 94 -8.51 -6.51 -4.40
N LYS A 95 -7.48 -7.34 -4.26
CA LYS A 95 -7.01 -7.92 -3.00
C LYS A 95 -5.52 -7.65 -2.89
N GLU A 96 -4.99 -7.67 -1.68
CA GLU A 96 -3.56 -7.59 -1.47
C GLU A 96 -2.86 -8.73 -2.24
N ASN A 97 -1.85 -8.37 -3.03
CA ASN A 97 -1.06 -9.33 -3.79
C ASN A 97 0.40 -9.33 -3.28
N PRO A 98 0.87 -10.44 -2.64
CA PRO A 98 2.23 -10.57 -2.11
C PRO A 98 3.33 -10.38 -3.16
N PHE A 99 3.03 -10.56 -4.44
CA PHE A 99 3.96 -10.31 -5.54
C PHE A 99 4.65 -8.95 -5.42
N TYR A 100 3.91 -7.88 -5.11
CA TYR A 100 4.47 -6.53 -5.03
C TYR A 100 5.39 -6.33 -3.83
N SER A 101 5.14 -7.03 -2.72
CA SER A 101 6.02 -7.01 -1.54
C SER A 101 7.37 -7.66 -1.85
N HIS A 102 7.36 -8.85 -2.48
CA HIS A 102 8.58 -9.53 -2.87
C HIS A 102 9.33 -8.79 -3.99
N LEU A 103 8.60 -8.21 -4.95
CA LEU A 103 9.18 -7.37 -6.01
C LEU A 103 9.87 -6.13 -5.43
N LEU A 104 9.24 -5.45 -4.46
CA LEU A 104 9.83 -4.31 -3.77
C LEU A 104 11.16 -4.71 -3.11
N GLY A 105 11.19 -5.83 -2.38
CA GLY A 105 12.41 -6.31 -1.74
C GLY A 105 13.51 -6.68 -2.73
N ALA A 106 13.16 -7.39 -3.82
CA ALA A 106 14.11 -7.72 -4.88
C ALA A 106 14.68 -6.47 -5.56
N TYR A 107 13.83 -5.48 -5.83
CA TYR A 107 14.25 -4.20 -6.40
C TYR A 107 15.17 -3.42 -5.46
N CYS A 108 14.83 -3.32 -4.17
CA CYS A 108 15.67 -2.67 -3.16
C CYS A 108 17.04 -3.33 -3.03
N LYS A 109 17.12 -4.66 -3.14
CA LYS A 109 18.39 -5.41 -3.12
C LYS A 109 19.23 -5.12 -4.37
N ASN A 110 18.62 -5.07 -5.54
CA ASN A 110 19.33 -4.84 -6.81
C ASN A 110 19.85 -3.39 -6.95
N GLU A 111 19.01 -2.40 -6.64
CA GLU A 111 19.36 -0.97 -6.77
C GLU A 111 20.11 -0.41 -5.55
N GLY A 112 20.08 -1.14 -4.43
CA GLY A 112 20.79 -0.82 -3.20
C GLY A 112 20.41 0.55 -2.62
N ARG A 113 21.42 1.31 -2.20
CA ARG A 113 21.26 2.59 -1.47
C ARG A 113 20.35 3.60 -2.17
N ARG A 114 20.34 3.64 -3.51
CA ARG A 114 19.50 4.56 -4.27
C ARG A 114 18.01 4.26 -4.07
N ALA A 115 17.63 2.99 -4.17
CA ALA A 115 16.25 2.56 -3.95
C ALA A 115 15.82 2.74 -2.48
N LEU A 116 16.69 2.43 -1.51
CA LEU A 116 16.38 2.63 -0.09
C LEU A 116 16.12 4.11 0.25
N PHE A 117 16.94 5.02 -0.30
CA PHE A 117 16.72 6.45 -0.14
C PHE A 117 15.39 6.90 -0.77
N SER A 118 15.12 6.52 -2.01
CA SER A 118 13.86 6.85 -2.69
C SER A 118 12.64 6.25 -1.99
N LEU A 119 12.76 5.05 -1.42
CA LEU A 119 11.71 4.40 -0.64
C LEU A 119 11.43 5.17 0.65
N LYS A 120 12.47 5.66 1.34
CA LYS A 120 12.29 6.51 2.52
C LYS A 120 11.51 7.78 2.19
N VAL A 121 11.85 8.45 1.08
CA VAL A 121 11.14 9.66 0.62
C VAL A 121 9.69 9.35 0.29
N LEU A 122 9.42 8.29 -0.49
CA LEU A 122 8.06 7.89 -0.82
C LEU A 122 7.25 7.51 0.42
N ALA A 123 7.86 6.78 1.36
CA ALA A 123 7.21 6.40 2.60
C ALA A 123 6.84 7.63 3.43
N PHE A 124 7.72 8.64 3.51
CA PHE A 124 7.42 9.91 4.17
C PHE A 124 6.19 10.59 3.56
N GLU A 125 6.12 10.69 2.23
CA GLU A 125 4.95 11.27 1.52
C GLU A 125 3.65 10.47 1.73
N LEU A 126 3.74 9.14 1.82
CA LEU A 126 2.60 8.26 2.11
C LEU A 126 2.16 8.34 3.57
N LEU A 127 3.06 8.73 4.48
CA LEU A 127 2.82 8.81 5.92
C LEU A 127 2.42 10.21 6.38
N GLU A 128 2.84 11.26 5.70
CA GLU A 128 2.47 12.63 6.06
C GLU A 128 1.17 13.04 5.33
N ASP A 129 1.20 13.21 4.01
CA ASP A 129 0.19 13.99 3.29
C ASP A 129 -0.85 13.16 2.51
N ASN A 130 -0.51 11.98 2.02
CA ASN A 130 -1.33 11.33 0.98
C ASN A 130 -2.54 10.53 1.48
N VAL A 131 -2.65 10.21 2.77
CA VAL A 131 -3.67 9.27 3.25
C VAL A 131 -5.09 9.81 3.15
N GLY A 132 -5.29 11.13 3.23
CA GLY A 132 -6.61 11.74 3.03
C GLY A 132 -7.18 11.48 1.63
N ALA A 133 -6.33 11.53 0.59
CA ALA A 133 -6.72 11.41 -0.81
C ALA A 133 -6.90 9.96 -1.28
N MET A 134 -6.34 8.98 -0.56
CA MET A 134 -6.42 7.56 -0.90
C MET A 134 -7.74 6.94 -0.43
N SER A 135 -8.29 5.98 -1.18
CA SER A 135 -9.37 5.13 -0.67
C SER A 135 -8.88 4.20 0.45
N GLU A 136 -9.78 3.70 1.31
CA GLU A 136 -9.41 2.79 2.40
C GLU A 136 -8.67 1.55 1.93
N LYS A 137 -9.05 1.00 0.77
CA LYS A 137 -8.36 -0.12 0.13
C LYS A 137 -6.92 0.24 -0.24
N GLU A 138 -6.73 1.40 -0.85
CA GLU A 138 -5.40 1.85 -1.25
C GLU A 138 -4.53 2.12 -0.01
N VAL A 139 -5.10 2.70 1.04
CA VAL A 139 -4.45 2.88 2.35
C VAL A 139 -4.05 1.54 2.94
N HIS A 140 -4.95 0.55 2.93
CA HIS A 140 -4.63 -0.79 3.42
C HIS A 140 -3.47 -1.40 2.63
N HIS A 141 -3.54 -1.44 1.30
CA HIS A 141 -2.49 -2.04 0.46
C HIS A 141 -1.14 -1.32 0.61
N SER A 142 -1.10 0.02 0.63
CA SER A 142 0.15 0.75 0.82
C SER A 142 0.75 0.49 2.20
N SER A 143 -0.09 0.42 3.24
CA SER A 143 0.31 0.05 4.60
C SER A 143 0.90 -1.36 4.66
N CYS A 144 0.36 -2.31 3.90
CA CYS A 144 0.89 -3.66 3.81
C CYS A 144 2.32 -3.68 3.21
N LEU A 145 2.55 -2.89 2.16
CA LEU A 145 3.87 -2.76 1.54
C LEU A 145 4.87 -2.07 2.48
N LEU A 146 4.47 -1.00 3.15
CA LEU A 146 5.31 -0.30 4.14
C LEU A 146 5.67 -1.22 5.30
N ALA A 147 4.71 -1.99 5.83
CA ALA A 147 4.96 -2.97 6.88
C ALA A 147 5.99 -4.02 6.43
N HIS A 148 5.86 -4.54 5.21
CA HIS A 148 6.84 -5.48 4.67
C HIS A 148 8.23 -4.84 4.58
N ALA A 149 8.34 -3.60 4.09
CA ALA A 149 9.62 -2.89 4.01
C ALA A 149 10.27 -2.66 5.39
N LEU A 150 9.46 -2.40 6.42
CA LEU A 150 9.94 -2.26 7.80
C LEU A 150 10.40 -3.60 8.37
N ILE A 151 9.63 -4.68 8.18
CA ILE A 151 9.95 -6.02 8.68
C ILE A 151 11.27 -6.53 8.07
N GLU A 152 11.44 -6.33 6.77
CA GLU A 152 12.62 -6.74 6.00
C GLU A 152 13.78 -5.72 6.10
N GLU A 153 13.63 -4.63 6.85
CA GLU A 153 14.63 -3.57 7.05
C GLU A 153 15.10 -2.87 5.74
N TYR A 154 14.28 -2.90 4.68
CA TYR A 154 14.44 -1.98 3.54
C TYR A 154 14.07 -0.54 3.91
N LEU A 155 13.32 -0.36 5.00
CA LEU A 155 12.91 0.92 5.54
C LEU A 155 13.14 0.95 7.06
N SER A 156 13.64 2.07 7.58
CA SER A 156 13.84 2.28 9.02
C SER A 156 12.55 2.78 9.68
N PHE A 157 12.33 2.38 10.93
CA PHE A 157 11.22 2.86 11.78
C PHE A 157 11.26 4.37 12.02
N SER A 158 12.40 5.03 11.84
CA SER A 158 12.52 6.50 11.88
C SER A 158 11.56 7.22 10.94
N VAL A 159 11.09 6.56 9.87
CA VAL A 159 10.10 7.15 8.94
C VAL A 159 8.74 7.38 9.61
N LEU A 160 8.38 6.61 10.64
CA LEU A 160 7.10 6.77 11.34
C LEU A 160 7.04 8.09 12.13
N LYS A 161 8.18 8.76 12.38
CA LYS A 161 8.23 10.10 12.98
C LYS A 161 7.43 11.15 12.24
N SER A 162 7.27 10.98 10.92
CA SER A 162 6.55 11.94 10.08
C SER A 162 5.04 11.84 10.23
N MET A 163 4.54 10.83 10.93
CA MET A 163 3.12 10.66 11.15
C MET A 163 2.63 11.67 12.18
N GLN A 164 1.84 12.64 11.72
CA GLN A 164 1.09 13.53 12.61
C GLN A 164 -0.17 12.79 13.07
N THR A 165 -0.35 12.61 14.39
CA THR A 165 -1.52 11.91 14.96
C THR A 165 -2.64 12.86 15.45
N GLY A 166 -2.38 14.17 15.42
CA GLY A 166 -3.36 15.19 15.80
C GLY A 166 -4.63 15.17 14.94
N GLU A 167 -5.70 15.80 15.44
CA GLU A 167 -7.01 15.89 14.76
C GLU A 167 -6.89 16.62 13.42
N VAL A 168 -6.63 15.85 12.36
CA VAL A 168 -6.60 16.32 10.98
C VAL A 168 -7.59 15.47 10.18
N SER A 169 -8.24 16.10 9.20
CA SER A 169 -9.06 15.42 8.18
C SER A 169 -8.35 14.15 7.68
N GLY A 170 -9.00 12.99 7.78
CA GLY A 170 -8.37 11.69 7.48
C GLY A 170 -7.92 10.87 8.69
N SER A 171 -8.23 11.29 9.92
CA SER A 171 -7.92 10.59 11.18
C SER A 171 -8.29 9.09 11.18
N ALA A 172 -9.44 8.71 10.62
CA ALA A 172 -9.86 7.30 10.50
C ALA A 172 -8.94 6.50 9.54
N LYS A 173 -8.58 7.08 8.39
CA LYS A 173 -7.66 6.44 7.43
C LYS A 173 -6.23 6.39 7.99
N ARG A 174 -5.81 7.41 8.74
CA ARG A 174 -4.54 7.39 9.48
C ARG A 174 -4.52 6.26 10.51
N ARG A 175 -5.59 6.13 11.30
CA ARG A 175 -5.76 5.03 12.26
C ARG A 175 -5.71 3.67 11.56
N LEU A 176 -6.41 3.52 10.43
CA LEU A 176 -6.35 2.30 9.61
C LEU A 176 -4.93 1.98 9.15
N GLN A 177 -4.18 2.98 8.67
CA GLN A 177 -2.80 2.80 8.25
C GLN A 177 -1.91 2.31 9.40
N LEU A 178 -1.96 2.99 10.55
CA LEU A 178 -1.20 2.60 11.75
C LEU A 178 -1.55 1.18 12.18
N CYS A 179 -2.85 0.89 12.34
CA CYS A 179 -3.32 -0.43 12.74
C CYS A 179 -2.87 -1.52 11.75
N THR A 180 -2.94 -1.26 10.44
CA THR A 180 -2.52 -2.22 9.42
C THR A 180 -1.01 -2.47 9.45
N ILE A 181 -0.20 -1.42 9.59
CA ILE A 181 1.26 -1.54 9.64
C ILE A 181 1.66 -2.39 10.84
N PHE A 182 1.16 -2.03 12.02
CA PHE A 182 1.50 -2.71 13.24
C PHE A 182 0.95 -4.14 13.28
N ASP A 183 -0.33 -4.37 12.97
CA ASP A 183 -0.91 -5.72 12.91
C ASP A 183 -0.06 -6.69 12.09
N ARG A 184 0.49 -6.23 10.95
CA ARG A 184 1.38 -7.04 10.11
C ARG A 184 2.74 -7.28 10.73
N ILE A 185 3.36 -6.25 11.29
CA ILE A 185 4.63 -6.39 11.99
C ILE A 185 4.47 -7.45 13.09
N PHE A 186 3.42 -7.36 13.90
CA PHE A 186 3.17 -8.29 15.00
C PHE A 186 2.81 -9.72 14.56
N LYS A 187 2.08 -9.89 13.46
CA LYS A 187 1.74 -11.21 12.94
C LYS A 187 2.90 -11.90 12.21
N LYS A 188 3.81 -11.15 11.58
CA LYS A 188 4.85 -11.71 10.70
C LYS A 188 6.26 -11.68 11.29
N ALA A 189 6.58 -10.76 12.19
CA ALA A 189 7.90 -10.69 12.78
C ALA A 189 8.02 -11.69 13.95
N SER A 190 9.15 -12.40 14.03
CA SER A 190 9.46 -13.24 15.19
C SER A 190 9.59 -12.37 16.46
N ARG A 191 9.49 -12.98 17.65
CA ARG A 191 9.65 -12.22 18.91
C ARG A 191 10.98 -11.46 18.97
N ASP A 192 12.07 -12.08 18.53
CA ASP A 192 13.39 -11.45 18.53
C ASP A 192 13.47 -10.32 17.50
N ARG A 193 12.84 -10.51 16.33
CA ARG A 193 12.73 -9.45 15.33
C ARG A 193 11.87 -8.30 15.85
N LEU A 194 10.73 -8.56 16.51
CA LEU A 194 9.91 -7.53 17.14
C LEU A 194 10.69 -6.73 18.18
N LYS A 195 11.41 -7.40 19.09
CA LYS A 195 12.28 -6.72 20.06
C LYS A 195 13.31 -5.83 19.37
N HIS A 196 13.99 -6.36 18.34
CA HIS A 196 14.94 -5.57 17.57
C HIS A 196 14.30 -4.36 16.90
N LEU A 197 13.16 -4.54 16.24
CA LEU A 197 12.44 -3.46 15.55
C LEU A 197 11.93 -2.39 16.51
N ILE A 198 11.44 -2.80 17.69
CA ILE A 198 10.98 -1.89 18.74
C ILE A 198 12.16 -1.10 19.33
N ASN A 199 13.29 -1.76 19.62
CA ASN A 199 14.50 -1.07 20.08
C ASN A 199 15.06 -0.11 19.02
N ALA A 200 15.03 -0.52 17.75
CA ALA A 200 15.42 0.33 16.62
C ALA A 200 14.48 1.52 16.46
N ALA A 201 13.17 1.33 16.69
CA ALA A 201 12.20 2.40 16.76
C ALA A 201 12.58 3.36 17.90
N PHE A 202 12.62 2.91 19.16
CA PHE A 202 12.95 3.75 20.32
C PHE A 202 14.28 4.50 20.17
N SER A 203 15.33 3.83 19.69
CA SER A 203 16.64 4.47 19.44
C SER A 203 16.59 5.53 18.33
N SER A 204 15.64 5.39 17.41
CA SER A 204 15.43 6.38 16.36
C SER A 204 14.74 7.63 16.90
N PHE A 205 13.91 7.53 17.94
CA PHE A 205 13.15 8.66 18.50
C PHE A 205 13.91 9.37 19.63
N SER A 206 13.83 10.70 19.67
CA SER A 206 14.37 11.50 20.78
C SER A 206 13.23 11.93 21.72
N ALA A 207 13.49 12.00 23.02
CA ALA A 207 12.51 12.49 24.02
C ALA A 207 12.01 13.92 23.78
N LYS A 208 12.65 14.68 22.87
CA LYS A 208 12.23 16.03 22.47
C LYS A 208 11.33 16.06 21.23
N ASP A 209 11.17 14.94 20.53
CA ASP A 209 10.30 14.87 19.35
C ASP A 209 8.84 14.86 19.84
N ARG A 210 8.03 15.83 19.43
CA ARG A 210 6.60 15.90 19.83
C ARG A 210 5.79 14.67 19.35
N SER A 211 6.27 13.99 18.31
CA SER A 211 5.74 12.71 17.84
C SER A 211 6.20 11.51 18.67
N PHE A 212 7.15 11.67 19.60
CA PHE A 212 7.59 10.59 20.48
C PHE A 212 6.50 10.19 21.46
N GLU A 213 5.82 11.14 22.11
CA GLU A 213 4.74 10.84 23.07
C GLU A 213 3.53 10.18 22.37
N ASP A 214 3.08 10.71 21.23
CA ASP A 214 1.99 10.14 20.45
C ASP A 214 2.32 8.73 19.93
N LEU A 215 3.55 8.52 19.45
CA LEU A 215 3.96 7.26 18.86
C LEU A 215 4.36 6.25 19.94
N GLN A 216 4.86 6.71 21.09
CA GLN A 216 5.00 5.92 22.32
C GLN A 216 3.62 5.47 22.80
N GLN A 217 2.62 6.36 22.87
CA GLN A 217 1.27 5.98 23.24
C GLN A 217 0.68 4.98 22.24
N VAL A 218 0.85 5.18 20.93
CA VAL A 218 0.41 4.21 19.91
C VAL A 218 1.15 2.87 20.06
N LEU A 219 2.47 2.88 20.24
CA LEU A 219 3.24 1.66 20.43
C LEU A 219 2.82 0.93 21.70
N LEU A 220 2.57 1.66 22.78
CA LEU A 220 2.15 1.12 24.05
C LEU A 220 0.70 0.59 23.99
N ASP A 221 -0.23 1.32 23.40
CA ASP A 221 -1.62 0.88 23.13
C ASP A 221 -1.62 -0.41 22.28
N VAL A 222 -0.72 -0.50 21.32
CA VAL A 222 -0.57 -1.70 20.50
C VAL A 222 0.06 -2.84 21.30
N CYS A 223 1.06 -2.58 22.15
CA CYS A 223 1.62 -3.59 23.05
C CYS A 223 0.56 -4.10 24.04
N ALA A 224 -0.32 -3.22 24.53
CA ALA A 224 -1.48 -3.53 25.36
C ALA A 224 -2.45 -4.47 24.65
N ALA A 225 -2.88 -4.08 23.44
CA ALA A 225 -3.83 -4.81 22.62
C ALA A 225 -3.31 -6.21 22.28
N LEU A 226 -1.99 -6.37 22.21
CA LEU A 226 -1.32 -7.62 21.88
C LEU A 226 -0.79 -8.38 23.10
N ARG A 227 -1.02 -7.87 24.31
CA ARG A 227 -0.53 -8.43 25.59
C ARG A 227 0.97 -8.73 25.58
N LEU A 228 1.77 -7.89 24.91
CA LEU A 228 3.21 -8.04 24.83
C LEU A 228 3.85 -7.40 26.06
N SER A 229 4.55 -8.20 26.87
CA SER A 229 5.41 -7.69 27.94
C SER A 229 6.76 -7.29 27.34
N LEU A 230 7.03 -5.99 27.30
CA LEU A 230 8.33 -5.45 26.94
C LEU A 230 8.88 -4.73 28.16
N ALA A 231 9.98 -5.24 28.70
CA ALA A 231 10.78 -4.50 29.67
C ALA A 231 11.49 -3.38 28.90
N ILE A 232 10.90 -2.19 28.91
CA ILE A 232 11.56 -0.98 28.44
C ILE A 232 12.36 -0.47 29.63
N GLU A 233 13.69 -0.37 29.48
CA GLU A 233 14.55 0.17 30.54
C GLU A 233 14.10 1.60 30.87
N GLY A 234 13.58 1.79 32.09
CA GLY A 234 13.14 3.10 32.60
C GLY A 234 11.77 3.13 33.27
N GLU A 235 10.88 2.15 33.05
CA GLU A 235 9.55 2.17 33.68
C GLU A 235 9.09 0.76 34.10
N THR A 236 9.57 0.32 35.26
CA THR A 236 9.14 -0.92 35.91
C THR A 236 7.80 -0.82 36.66
N GLU A 237 7.04 0.27 36.53
CA GLU A 237 5.72 0.42 37.19
C GLU A 237 4.53 0.61 36.25
N VAL A 238 4.73 0.89 34.96
CA VAL A 238 3.61 1.13 34.02
C VAL A 238 3.08 -0.18 33.43
N ALA A 239 3.86 -1.27 33.44
CA ALA A 239 3.48 -2.57 32.88
C ALA A 239 2.25 -3.24 33.55
N ALA A 240 1.89 -2.81 34.77
CA ALA A 240 0.76 -3.37 35.52
C ALA A 240 -0.61 -2.73 35.18
N SER A 241 -0.65 -1.56 34.52
CA SER A 241 -1.89 -0.84 34.21
C SER A 241 -2.54 -1.25 32.87
N TRP A 242 -1.87 -2.08 32.07
CA TRP A 242 -2.28 -2.46 30.70
C TRP A 242 -3.45 -3.46 30.61
N ASN A 243 -4.14 -3.74 31.71
CA ASN A 243 -5.32 -4.59 31.73
C ASN A 243 -6.60 -3.76 31.49
N THR A 244 -6.74 -3.19 30.30
CA THR A 244 -8.03 -2.65 29.85
C THR A 244 -8.56 -3.52 28.70
N PRO A 245 -9.72 -4.18 28.84
CA PRO A 245 -10.25 -5.03 27.78
C PRO A 245 -10.55 -4.22 26.51
N LEU A 246 -10.20 -4.78 25.34
CA LEU A 246 -10.47 -4.26 23.99
C LEU A 246 -11.97 -4.00 23.67
N SER A 247 -12.88 -4.31 24.61
CA SER A 247 -14.31 -4.04 24.47
C SER A 247 -14.62 -2.55 24.30
N HIS A 248 -13.82 -1.65 24.87
CA HIS A 248 -14.08 -0.21 24.77
C HIS A 248 -13.81 0.34 23.35
N LEU A 249 -12.78 -0.14 22.64
CA LEU A 249 -12.52 0.26 21.25
C LEU A 249 -13.61 -0.23 20.29
N GLU A 250 -14.14 -1.44 20.49
CA GLU A 250 -15.26 -1.95 19.68
C GLU A 250 -16.54 -1.12 19.88
N THR A 251 -16.73 -0.60 21.10
CA THR A 251 -17.88 0.24 21.43
C THR A 251 -17.70 1.64 20.81
N ASP A 252 -16.50 2.20 20.85
CA ASP A 252 -16.19 3.50 20.25
C ASP A 252 -16.28 3.49 18.72
N ILE A 253 -15.86 2.39 18.07
CA ILE A 253 -16.05 2.20 16.62
C ILE A 253 -17.55 2.14 16.27
N LYS A 254 -18.36 1.39 17.03
CA LYS A 254 -19.81 1.32 16.84
C LYS A 254 -20.50 2.68 17.08
N ASN A 255 -20.00 3.46 18.05
CA ASN A 255 -20.52 4.78 18.39
C ASN A 255 -20.18 5.83 17.32
N VAL A 256 -18.98 5.79 16.75
CA VAL A 256 -18.58 6.64 15.61
C VAL A 256 -19.40 6.32 14.37
N ASP A 257 -19.65 5.02 14.08
CA ASP A 257 -20.52 4.61 12.99
C ASP A 257 -21.98 5.03 13.20
N ALA A 258 -22.47 5.00 14.45
CA ALA A 258 -23.81 5.47 14.81
C ALA A 258 -23.93 7.00 14.69
N ALA A 259 -22.89 7.75 15.07
CA ALA A 259 -22.84 9.20 14.92
C ALA A 259 -22.82 9.63 13.44
N ASN A 260 -22.05 8.93 12.61
CA ASN A 260 -21.97 9.19 11.17
C ASN A 260 -23.29 8.85 10.44
N ARG A 261 -24.00 7.79 10.86
CA ARG A 261 -25.34 7.46 10.34
C ARG A 261 -26.38 8.52 10.70
N LYS A 262 -26.33 9.06 11.92
CA LYS A 262 -27.22 10.16 12.34
C LYS A 262 -26.94 11.43 11.57
N LYS A 263 -25.67 11.78 11.35
CA LYS A 263 -25.25 12.98 10.62
C LYS A 263 -25.71 12.96 9.15
N LYS A 264 -25.59 11.80 8.50
CA LYS A 264 -26.10 11.57 7.13
C LYS A 264 -27.63 11.69 7.04
N SER A 265 -28.36 11.12 8.01
CA SER A 265 -29.83 11.23 8.07
C SER A 265 -30.31 12.67 8.31
N THR A 266 -29.55 13.51 9.02
CA THR A 266 -29.88 14.93 9.20
C THR A 266 -29.57 15.76 7.96
N GLU A 267 -28.50 15.45 7.23
CA GLU A 267 -28.14 16.14 5.98
C GLU A 267 -29.14 15.81 4.86
N ASP A 268 -29.60 14.56 4.75
CA ASP A 268 -30.63 14.16 3.77
C ASP A 268 -31.99 14.84 4.04
N ARG A 269 -32.36 15.05 5.32
CA ARG A 269 -33.58 15.78 5.70
C ARG A 269 -33.51 17.29 5.45
N VAL A 270 -32.32 17.88 5.57
CA VAL A 270 -32.11 19.30 5.27
C VAL A 270 -32.06 19.53 3.75
N GLY A 271 -31.56 18.56 2.98
CA GLY A 271 -31.58 18.58 1.52
C GLY A 271 -32.98 18.47 0.90
N GLU A 272 -33.89 17.67 1.49
CA GLU A 272 -35.28 17.58 1.04
C GLU A 272 -36.13 18.81 1.41
N ALA A 273 -35.78 19.53 2.48
CA ALA A 273 -36.49 20.74 2.92
C ALA A 273 -36.13 22.00 2.09
N LEU A 274 -34.99 21.98 1.40
CA LEU A 274 -34.55 23.03 0.48
C LEU A 274 -34.88 22.59 -0.95
N GLY A 275 -36.11 22.87 -1.39
CA GLY A 275 -36.49 22.78 -2.80
C GLY A 275 -35.53 23.57 -3.72
N PRO A 276 -35.53 23.31 -5.04
CA PRO A 276 -34.53 23.85 -5.95
C PRO A 276 -34.43 25.37 -5.87
N SER A 277 -33.21 25.87 -5.64
CA SER A 277 -32.94 27.30 -5.49
C SER A 277 -33.28 28.11 -6.75
N PRO A 278 -33.78 29.34 -6.62
CA PRO A 278 -34.32 30.12 -7.75
C PRO A 278 -33.26 30.82 -8.63
N LEU A 279 -32.01 30.35 -8.65
CA LEU A 279 -30.92 30.98 -9.42
C LEU A 279 -30.56 30.27 -10.73
N THR A 280 -31.42 29.40 -11.25
CA THR A 280 -31.18 28.71 -12.54
C THR A 280 -31.96 29.32 -13.71
N SER A 281 -32.35 30.60 -13.65
CA SER A 281 -33.09 31.29 -14.72
C SER A 281 -32.43 32.57 -15.25
N LEU A 282 -31.12 32.75 -15.04
CA LEU A 282 -30.32 33.72 -15.81
C LEU A 282 -28.96 33.10 -16.14
N ILE A 283 -28.92 32.41 -17.28
CA ILE A 283 -27.89 32.38 -18.34
C ILE A 283 -28.42 31.43 -19.42
#